data_AF-A0A855K8P5-F1
#
_entry.id   AF-A0A855K8P5-F1
#
_cell.length_a   1.000
_cell.length_b   1.000
_cell.length_c   1.000
_cell.angle_alpha   90.00
_cell.angle_beta   90.00
_cell.angle_gamma   90.00
#
_symmetry.space_group_name_H-M   'P 1'
#
loop_
_entity.id
_entity.type
_entity.pdbx_description
1 polymer ?
#
loop_
_entity_poly.entity_id
_entity_poly.type
_entity_poly.pdbx_seq_one_letter_code
_entity_poly.pdbx_strand_id
1 'polypeptide(L)'
;MAKLSRVTQKIFGSSAGANQIGKFGSYAAGSPVISSDPTVIQSLSNWLTGWFGAVVGGNSPAIEDMNAVCFVYAYQLAYLMQQGIP
;
A
#
# COMPACT_ATOMS: atom_id res chain seq x y z
N MET A 1 25.42 -11.64 4.61
CA MET A 1 24.06 -11.60 5.17
C MET A 1 23.45 -12.99 5.00
N ALA A 2 22.79 -13.54 6.02
CA ALA A 2 22.11 -14.82 5.86
C ALA A 2 21.01 -14.70 4.80
N LYS A 3 20.76 -15.77 4.04
CA LYS A 3 19.70 -15.77 3.02
C LYS A 3 18.33 -15.64 3.70
N LEU A 4 17.45 -14.85 3.11
CA LEU A 4 16.05 -14.76 3.52
C LEU A 4 15.32 -16.07 3.20
N SER A 5 14.45 -16.51 4.12
CA SER A 5 13.57 -17.66 3.92
C SER A 5 12.33 -17.25 3.12
N ARG A 6 11.83 -18.14 2.26
CA ARG A 6 10.59 -17.87 1.52
C ARG A 6 9.41 -17.80 2.49
N VAL A 7 8.59 -16.76 2.35
CA VAL A 7 7.29 -16.65 2.99
C VAL A 7 6.26 -16.33 1.92
N THR A 8 5.19 -17.11 1.81
CA THR A 8 4.10 -16.80 0.87
C THR A 8 3.37 -15.53 1.30
N GLN A 9 3.50 -14.45 0.53
CA GLN A 9 2.80 -13.22 0.80
C GLN A 9 1.30 -13.36 0.47
N LYS A 10 0.45 -13.05 1.45
CA LYS A 10 -0.98 -12.84 1.21
C LYS A 10 -1.18 -11.47 0.55
N ILE A 11 -2.14 -11.35 -0.36
CA ILE A 11 -2.53 -10.04 -0.90
C ILE A 11 -3.11 -9.20 0.25
N PHE A 12 -2.47 -8.08 0.54
CA PHE A 12 -2.93 -7.14 1.57
C PHE A 12 -4.26 -6.51 1.13
N GLY A 13 -5.28 -6.55 2.00
CA GLY A 13 -6.62 -6.05 1.67
C GLY A 13 -7.49 -6.98 0.81
N SER A 14 -7.09 -8.23 0.54
CA SER A 14 -7.85 -9.15 -0.35
C SER A 14 -9.25 -9.54 0.12
N SER A 15 -9.55 -9.32 1.41
CA SER A 15 -10.88 -9.55 2.01
C SER A 15 -11.51 -8.26 2.51
N ALA A 16 -10.99 -7.10 2.10
CA ALA A 16 -11.58 -5.82 2.41
C ALA A 16 -12.99 -5.74 1.79
N GLY A 17 -13.96 -5.33 2.59
CA GLY A 17 -15.34 -5.15 2.17
C GLY A 17 -15.48 -4.07 1.10
N ALA A 18 -16.68 -4.00 0.51
CA ALA A 18 -16.95 -3.16 -0.66
C ALA A 18 -16.53 -1.69 -0.50
N ASN A 19 -16.53 -1.13 0.71
CA ASN A 19 -16.22 0.29 0.97
C ASN A 19 -14.86 0.50 1.69
N GLN A 20 -13.96 -0.48 1.64
CA GLN A 20 -12.73 -0.47 2.44
C GLN A 20 -11.45 -0.28 1.61
N ILE A 21 -11.55 -0.24 0.28
CA ILE A 21 -10.45 0.12 -0.62
C ILE A 21 -10.86 1.33 -1.45
N GLY A 22 -10.11 2.43 -1.28
CA GLY A 22 -10.38 3.69 -1.94
C GLY A 22 -9.34 4.04 -2.98
N LYS A 23 -9.75 4.86 -3.95
CA LYS A 23 -8.83 5.65 -4.76
C LYS A 23 -7.95 6.47 -3.84
N PHE A 24 -6.64 6.35 -3.99
CA PHE A 24 -5.69 6.95 -3.06
C PHE A 24 -5.84 8.48 -3.03
N GLY A 25 -5.97 9.05 -1.83
CA GLY A 25 -6.16 10.50 -1.62
C GLY A 25 -7.54 11.06 -1.99
N SER A 26 -8.45 10.26 -2.55
CA SER A 26 -9.79 10.74 -2.95
C SER A 26 -10.62 11.26 -1.77
N TYR A 27 -10.48 10.62 -0.60
CA TYR A 27 -11.14 11.05 0.62
C TYR A 27 -10.60 12.41 1.11
N ALA A 28 -9.28 12.61 1.10
CA ALA A 28 -8.65 13.89 1.44
C ALA A 28 -9.01 15.01 0.44
N ALA A 29 -9.26 14.66 -0.83
CA ALA A 29 -9.73 15.59 -1.85
C ALA A 29 -11.23 15.94 -1.76
N GLY A 30 -11.96 15.40 -0.77
CA GLY A 30 -13.39 15.67 -0.56
C GLY A 30 -14.33 14.96 -1.55
N SER A 31 -13.82 14.08 -2.41
CA SER A 31 -14.61 13.28 -3.35
C SER A 31 -14.20 11.80 -3.23
N PRO A 32 -14.67 11.09 -2.19
CA PRO A 32 -14.29 9.71 -1.94
C PRO A 32 -14.71 8.81 -3.10
N VAL A 33 -13.76 8.05 -3.63
CA VAL A 33 -14.01 7.03 -4.66
C VAL A 33 -13.51 5.71 -4.13
N ILE A 34 -14.37 4.69 -4.21
CA ILE A 34 -14.05 3.33 -3.82
C ILE A 34 -13.66 2.53 -5.07
N SER A 35 -12.55 1.81 -5.01
CA SER A 35 -12.13 0.89 -6.06
C SER A 35 -11.02 -0.02 -5.57
N SER A 36 -11.05 -1.28 -6.02
CA SER A 36 -9.94 -2.24 -5.88
C SER A 36 -9.11 -2.37 -7.16
N ASP A 37 -9.46 -1.65 -8.22
CA ASP A 37 -8.71 -1.63 -9.49
C ASP A 37 -7.46 -0.77 -9.33
N PRO A 38 -6.25 -1.34 -9.51
CA PRO A 38 -5.01 -0.58 -9.44
C PRO A 38 -5.01 0.65 -10.34
N THR A 39 -5.54 0.59 -11.57
CA THR A 39 -5.54 1.74 -12.49
C THR A 39 -6.33 2.91 -11.92
N VAL A 40 -7.47 2.63 -11.28
CA VAL A 40 -8.30 3.64 -10.63
C VAL A 40 -7.61 4.16 -9.38
N ILE A 41 -7.03 3.28 -8.56
CA ILE A 41 -6.45 3.62 -7.25
C ILE A 41 -5.38 4.73 -7.36
N GLN A 42 -4.53 4.66 -8.39
CA GLN A 42 -3.36 5.53 -8.56
C GLN A 42 -3.59 6.67 -9.55
N SER A 43 -4.83 6.89 -10.02
CA SER A 43 -5.13 7.92 -11.04
C SER A 43 -5.33 9.34 -10.50
N LEU A 44 -5.28 9.58 -9.17
CA LEU A 44 -5.25 10.93 -8.59
C LEU A 44 -3.80 11.39 -8.43
N SER A 45 -3.53 12.69 -8.63
CA SER A 45 -2.20 13.27 -8.41
C SER A 45 -1.69 13.11 -6.97
N ASN A 46 -2.60 12.98 -5.99
CA ASN A 46 -2.27 12.68 -4.59
C ASN A 46 -1.41 11.42 -4.44
N TRP A 47 -1.56 10.43 -5.35
CA TRP A 47 -0.71 9.25 -5.40
C TRP A 47 0.78 9.60 -5.47
N LEU A 48 1.13 10.62 -6.26
CA LEU A 48 2.52 11.05 -6.47
C LEU A 48 3.12 11.72 -5.23
N THR A 49 2.29 12.29 -4.36
CA THR A 49 2.71 12.91 -3.09
C THR A 49 2.70 11.93 -1.92
N GLY A 50 2.25 10.69 -2.15
CA GLY A 50 2.12 9.68 -1.11
C GLY A 50 1.21 10.12 0.04
N TRP A 51 1.52 9.67 1.25
CA TRP A 51 0.68 9.87 2.44
C TRP A 51 0.35 11.32 2.73
N PHE A 52 1.24 12.27 2.42
CA PHE A 52 0.97 13.69 2.63
C PHE A 52 -0.26 14.18 1.83
N GLY A 53 -0.50 13.60 0.66
CA GLY A 53 -1.70 13.88 -0.14
C GLY A 53 -2.93 13.05 0.25
N ALA A 54 -2.82 12.12 1.18
CA ALA A 54 -3.91 11.21 1.55
C ALA A 54 -4.38 11.33 3.00
N VAL A 55 -3.63 11.99 3.87
CA VAL A 55 -4.03 12.24 5.26
C VAL A 55 -5.15 13.27 5.35
N VAL A 56 -6.06 13.07 6.30
CA VAL A 56 -7.13 14.02 6.62
C VAL A 56 -6.91 14.59 8.01
N GLY A 57 -6.89 15.93 8.12
CA GLY A 57 -6.64 16.62 9.38
C GLY A 57 -5.26 16.33 9.97
N GLY A 58 -4.28 15.93 9.15
CA GLY A 58 -2.95 15.52 9.61
C GLY A 58 -2.90 14.13 10.28
N ASN A 59 -4.01 13.39 10.31
CA ASN A 59 -4.07 12.07 10.94
C ASN A 59 -3.62 10.99 9.94
N SER A 60 -2.35 10.58 10.02
CA SER A 60 -1.87 9.38 9.34
C SER A 60 -2.21 8.11 10.13
N PRO A 61 -2.16 6.92 9.49
CA PRO A 61 -2.09 5.67 10.24
C PRO A 61 -0.93 5.65 11.24
N ALA A 62 -0.98 4.75 12.21
CA ALA A 62 0.13 4.54 13.13
C ALA A 62 1.40 4.18 12.34
N ILE A 63 2.53 4.74 12.75
CA ILE A 63 3.77 4.58 11.99
C ILE A 63 4.26 3.13 12.01
N GLU A 64 3.93 2.39 13.08
CA GLU A 64 4.18 0.96 13.23
C GLU A 64 3.44 0.15 12.16
N ASP A 65 2.18 0.48 11.88
CA ASP A 65 1.38 -0.21 10.86
C ASP A 65 1.92 0.08 9.45
N MET A 66 2.29 1.34 9.19
CA MET A 66 2.94 1.72 7.93
C MET A 66 4.26 0.97 7.73
N ASN A 67 5.10 0.94 8.77
CA ASN A 67 6.37 0.23 8.75
C ASN A 67 6.18 -1.28 8.54
N ALA A 68 5.17 -1.90 9.17
CA ALA A 68 4.89 -3.31 9.02
C ALA A 68 4.54 -3.68 7.57
N VAL A 69 3.66 -2.91 6.93
CA VAL A 69 3.27 -3.14 5.52
C VAL A 69 4.47 -2.93 4.59
N CYS A 70 5.22 -1.84 4.76
CA CYS A 70 6.43 -1.57 3.99
C CYS A 70 7.50 -2.65 4.17
N PHE A 71 7.69 -3.15 5.39
CA PHE A 71 8.63 -4.23 5.70
C PHE A 71 8.27 -5.51 4.96
N VAL A 72 7.00 -5.91 4.95
CA VAL A 72 6.55 -7.10 4.20
C VAL A 72 6.88 -6.95 2.71
N TYR A 73 6.62 -5.80 2.11
CA TYR A 73 6.92 -5.56 0.70
C TYR A 73 8.43 -5.58 0.43
N ALA A 74 9.22 -4.90 1.26
CA ALA A 74 10.67 -4.88 1.14
C ALA A 74 11.30 -6.27 1.31
N TYR A 75 10.80 -7.07 2.26
CA TYR A 75 11.24 -8.45 2.47
C TYR A 75 11.02 -9.30 1.21
N GLN A 76 9.85 -9.16 0.58
CA GLN A 76 9.46 -9.96 -0.57
C GLN A 76 10.25 -9.56 -1.81
N LEU A 77 10.46 -8.26 -2.02
CA LEU A 77 11.36 -7.74 -3.06
C LEU A 77 12.80 -8.25 -2.86
N ALA A 78 13.34 -8.14 -1.64
CA ALA A 78 14.69 -8.62 -1.33
C ALA A 78 14.83 -10.13 -1.55
N TYR A 79 13.81 -10.92 -1.20
CA TYR A 79 13.77 -12.35 -1.48
C TYR A 79 13.77 -12.64 -2.98
N LEU A 80 12.96 -11.94 -3.78
CA LEU A 80 12.91 -12.09 -5.25
C LEU A 80 14.27 -11.77 -5.89
N MET A 81 14.88 -10.65 -5.52
CA MET A 81 16.23 -10.26 -5.98
C MET A 81 17.28 -11.29 -5.56
N GLN A 82 17.20 -11.84 -4.35
CA GLN A 82 18.08 -12.91 -3.88
C GLN A 82 17.94 -14.19 -4.73
N GLN A 83 16.75 -14.48 -5.27
CA GLN A 83 16.53 -15.60 -6.18
C GLN A 83 16.89 -15.28 -7.64
N GLY A 84 17.34 -14.06 -7.95
CA GLY A 84 17.64 -13.62 -9.32
C GLY A 84 16.40 -13.42 -10.17
N ILE A 85 15.24 -13.17 -9.54
CA ILE A 85 13.98 -12.85 -10.23
C ILE A 85 13.93 -11.31 -10.38
N PRO A 86 13.96 -10.78 -11.62
CA PRO A 86 13.91 -9.35 -11.88
C PRO A 86 12.53 -8.74 -11.61
#